data_AF-A0ABD0Q320-F1
#
_entry.id   AF-A0ABD0Q320-F1
#
_cell.length_a   1.000
_cell.length_b   1.000
_cell.length_c   1.000
_cell.angle_alpha   90.00
_cell.angle_beta   90.00
_cell.angle_gamma   90.00
#
_symmetry.space_group_name_H-M   'P 1'
#
loop_
_entity.id
_entity.type
_entity.pdbx_description
1 polymer ?
#
loop_
_entity_poly.entity_id
_entity_poly.type
_entity_poly.pdbx_seq_one_letter_code
_entity_poly.pdbx_strand_id
1 'polypeptide(L)'
;MRNLLTTQDQNFYRELILKEAYTRLAWKMKYSKEYPTTFASRRSKSIGLFNPPSVDKLKLPPVVQTREKQRDAPAPVRRSLSEAPLMRPVSPQTKAALYQGLSNEGKGRGLYLRKRAQKGPEEKFDYPILSSFDYGWRL
;
A
#
# COMPACT_ATOMS: atom_id res chain seq x y z
N MET A 1 18.50 -10.60 16.80
CA MET A 1 17.13 -10.98 16.41
C MET A 1 16.24 -11.00 17.65
N ARG A 2 15.69 -9.86 18.11
CA ARG A 2 15.07 -9.78 19.46
C ARG A 2 13.53 -9.78 19.49
N ASN A 3 12.84 -9.77 18.34
CA ASN A 3 11.38 -9.61 18.29
C ASN A 3 10.66 -10.65 17.40
N LEU A 4 11.26 -11.80 17.07
CA LEU A 4 10.71 -12.69 16.02
C LEU A 4 9.52 -13.57 16.47
N LEU A 5 9.24 -13.66 17.77
CA LEU A 5 8.24 -14.58 18.35
C LEU A 5 7.44 -13.95 19.50
N THR A 6 7.11 -12.66 19.42
CA THR A 6 6.17 -12.12 20.40
C THR A 6 4.78 -12.70 20.17
N THR A 7 3.98 -12.87 21.23
CA THR A 7 2.58 -13.32 21.12
C THR A 7 1.77 -12.39 20.20
N GLN A 8 2.13 -11.11 20.16
CA GLN A 8 1.54 -10.13 19.26
C GLN A 8 1.81 -10.48 17.79
N ASP A 9 3.05 -10.79 17.44
CA ASP A 9 3.42 -11.15 16.06
C ASP A 9 2.78 -12.47 15.64
N GLN A 10 2.77 -13.47 16.53
CA GLN A 10 2.10 -14.75 16.29
C GLN A 10 0.60 -14.56 15.97
N ASN A 11 -0.08 -13.72 16.75
CA ASN A 11 -1.48 -13.40 16.52
C ASN A 11 -1.70 -12.63 15.21
N PHE A 12 -0.79 -11.71 14.87
CA PHE A 12 -0.82 -10.99 13.61
C PHE A 12 -0.71 -11.94 12.40
N TYR A 13 0.25 -12.88 12.43
CA TYR A 13 0.40 -13.88 11.37
C TYR A 13 -0.83 -14.79 11.26
N ARG A 14 -1.39 -15.21 12.41
CA ARG A 14 -2.63 -16.00 12.42
C ARG A 14 -3.78 -15.26 11.74
N GLU A 15 -3.95 -13.97 12.03
CA GLU A 15 -4.97 -13.14 11.39
C GLU A 15 -4.73 -12.99 9.88
N LEU A 16 -3.48 -12.79 9.48
CA LEU A 16 -3.10 -12.65 8.07
C LEU A 16 -3.41 -13.93 7.27
N ILE A 17 -3.03 -15.09 7.80
CA ILE A 17 -3.30 -16.40 7.19
C ILE A 17 -4.81 -16.62 7.05
N LEU A 18 -5.59 -16.34 8.10
CA LEU A 18 -7.05 -16.51 8.05
C LEU A 18 -7.69 -15.59 7.00
N LYS A 19 -7.30 -14.31 6.94
CA LYS A 19 -7.79 -13.37 5.92
C LYS A 19 -7.46 -13.82 4.51
N GLU A 20 -6.25 -14.31 4.28
CA GLU A 20 -5.83 -14.84 2.99
C GLU A 20 -6.64 -16.08 2.60
N ALA A 21 -6.87 -17.01 3.54
CA ALA A 21 -7.70 -18.19 3.29
C ALA A 21 -9.15 -17.82 2.93
N TYR A 22 -9.78 -16.90 3.69
CA TYR A 22 -11.14 -16.44 3.41
C TYR A 22 -11.25 -15.69 2.08
N THR A 23 -10.29 -14.82 1.76
CA THR A 23 -10.29 -14.08 0.49
C THR A 23 -10.12 -15.03 -0.69
N ARG A 24 -9.22 -16.02 -0.60
CA ARG A 24 -9.09 -17.08 -1.61
C ARG A 24 -10.36 -17.91 -1.78
N LEU A 25 -11.00 -18.30 -0.67
CA LEU A 25 -12.25 -19.06 -0.70
C LEU A 25 -13.36 -18.24 -1.36
N ALA A 26 -13.56 -16.99 -0.91
CA ALA A 26 -14.57 -16.09 -1.47
C ALA A 26 -14.34 -15.82 -2.96
N TRP A 27 -13.09 -15.61 -3.36
CA TRP A 27 -12.72 -15.47 -4.77
C TRP A 27 -13.06 -16.73 -5.55
N LYS A 28 -12.66 -17.92 -5.06
CA LYS A 28 -12.96 -19.20 -5.72
C LYS A 28 -14.47 -19.42 -5.84
N MET A 29 -15.26 -19.13 -4.82
CA MET A 29 -16.71 -19.28 -4.87
C MET A 29 -17.35 -18.39 -5.94
N LYS A 30 -16.84 -17.16 -6.13
CA LYS A 30 -17.34 -16.22 -7.14
C LYS A 30 -16.86 -16.54 -8.55
N TYR A 31 -15.57 -16.83 -8.71
CA TYR A 31 -14.89 -16.81 -10.00
C TYR A 31 -14.41 -18.18 -10.48
N SER A 32 -14.60 -19.26 -9.72
CA SER A 32 -14.13 -20.60 -10.12
C SER A 32 -14.71 -21.11 -11.44
N LYS A 33 -15.92 -20.67 -11.81
CA LYS A 33 -16.56 -21.04 -13.07
C LYS A 33 -15.95 -20.31 -14.27
N GLU A 34 -15.56 -19.05 -14.08
CA GLU A 34 -14.97 -18.19 -15.12
C GLU A 34 -13.48 -18.47 -15.31
N TYR A 35 -12.80 -18.83 -14.22
CA TYR A 35 -11.39 -19.19 -14.20
C TYR A 35 -11.23 -20.60 -13.64
N PRO A 36 -11.69 -21.62 -14.39
CA PRO A 36 -11.50 -23.00 -13.96
C PRO A 36 -10.01 -23.23 -13.78
N THR A 37 -9.62 -23.61 -12.56
CA THR A 37 -8.24 -23.88 -12.20
C THR A 37 -7.84 -25.22 -12.83
N THR A 38 -7.76 -25.27 -14.15
CA THR A 38 -7.21 -26.38 -14.90
C THR A 38 -5.69 -26.33 -14.75
N PHE A 39 -5.22 -26.62 -13.54
CA PHE A 39 -3.97 -27.36 -13.35
C PHE A 39 -4.23 -28.82 -13.74
N ALA A 40 -4.86 -29.04 -14.90
CA ALA A 40 -4.69 -30.30 -15.59
C ALA A 40 -3.19 -30.43 -15.79
N SER A 41 -2.62 -31.49 -15.23
CA SER A 41 -1.26 -31.95 -15.43
C SER A 41 -0.84 -31.70 -16.88
N ARG A 42 -0.28 -30.52 -17.16
CA ARG A 42 0.61 -30.39 -18.30
C ARG A 42 1.81 -31.18 -17.81
N ARG A 43 1.88 -32.45 -18.22
CA ARG A 43 3.18 -33.13 -18.33
C ARG A 43 4.16 -32.07 -18.76
N SER A 44 5.22 -31.91 -17.99
CA SER A 44 6.40 -31.14 -18.38
C SER A 44 6.83 -31.62 -19.77
N LYS A 45 6.29 -31.03 -20.83
CA LYS A 45 7.02 -30.86 -22.07
C LYS A 45 8.03 -29.81 -21.68
N SER A 46 9.28 -30.24 -21.57
CA SER A 46 10.45 -29.39 -21.38
C SER A 46 10.26 -28.12 -22.22
N ILE A 47 9.86 -27.04 -21.55
CA ILE A 47 9.97 -25.70 -22.11
C ILE A 47 11.48 -25.54 -22.24
N GLY A 48 11.97 -25.68 -23.47
CA GLY A 48 13.36 -25.44 -23.80
C GLY A 48 13.78 -24.15 -23.10
N LEU A 49 14.92 -24.22 -22.41
CA LEU A 49 15.46 -23.13 -21.58
C LEU A 49 15.17 -21.80 -22.26
N PHE A 50 14.29 -21.02 -21.65
CA PHE A 50 14.06 -19.65 -22.05
C PHE A 50 15.32 -18.90 -21.65
N ASN A 51 16.32 -18.86 -22.54
CA ASN A 51 17.49 -18.03 -22.36
C ASN A 51 17.01 -16.59 -22.53
N PRO A 52 16.98 -15.77 -21.46
CA PRO A 52 16.69 -14.35 -21.64
C PRO A 52 17.76 -13.75 -22.56
N PRO A 53 17.40 -12.87 -23.51
CA PRO A 53 18.38 -12.23 -24.37
C PRO A 53 19.40 -11.45 -23.52
N SER A 54 20.69 -11.59 -23.86
CA SER A 54 21.80 -10.95 -23.14
C SER A 54 21.58 -9.44 -23.00
N VAL A 55 21.83 -8.92 -21.81
CA VAL A 55 21.57 -7.54 -21.36
C VAL A 55 22.45 -6.50 -22.07
N ASP A 56 23.35 -6.92 -22.95
CA ASP A 56 24.41 -6.09 -23.55
C ASP A 56 23.94 -5.08 -24.62
N LYS A 57 22.65 -5.05 -24.99
CA LYS A 57 22.16 -4.20 -26.09
C LYS A 57 21.06 -3.21 -25.73
N LEU A 58 20.89 -2.86 -24.46
CA LEU A 58 20.01 -1.75 -24.06
C LEU A 58 20.81 -0.43 -24.01
N LYS A 59 20.88 0.28 -25.15
CA LYS A 59 21.34 1.68 -25.18
C LYS A 59 20.18 2.57 -24.74
N LEU A 60 20.11 2.89 -23.45
CA LEU A 60 19.20 3.90 -22.92
C LEU A 60 19.65 5.30 -23.39
N PRO A 61 18.72 6.19 -23.79
CA PRO A 61 19.08 7.56 -24.14
C PRO A 61 19.63 8.29 -22.91
N PRO A 62 20.65 9.16 -23.07
CA PRO A 62 21.22 9.91 -21.96
C PRO A 62 20.17 10.86 -21.39
N VAL A 63 19.88 10.70 -20.10
CA VAL A 63 19.03 11.61 -19.34
C VAL A 63 19.70 12.98 -19.33
N VAL A 64 19.09 13.95 -20.01
CA VAL A 64 19.53 15.35 -20.01
C VAL A 64 19.28 15.92 -18.62
N GLN A 65 20.35 16.10 -17.85
CA GLN A 65 20.27 16.84 -16.59
C GLN A 65 19.99 18.31 -16.91
N THR A 66 18.78 18.76 -16.58
CA THR A 66 18.40 20.16 -16.68
C THR A 66 19.16 20.92 -15.59
N ARG A 67 20.05 21.84 -15.99
CA ARG A 67 20.82 22.66 -15.05
C ARG A 67 19.86 23.53 -14.23
N GLU A 68 19.84 23.33 -12.92
CA GLU A 68 19.12 24.18 -11.99
C GLU A 68 19.71 25.58 -11.99
N LYS A 69 18.96 26.53 -12.53
CA LYS A 69 19.26 27.96 -12.46
C LYS A 69 18.97 28.43 -11.04
N GLN A 70 20.01 28.60 -10.23
CA GLN A 70 19.93 29.24 -8.92
C GLN A 70 19.30 30.64 -9.09
N ARG A 71 18.17 30.86 -8.40
CA ARG A 71 17.57 32.18 -8.20
C ARG A 71 17.65 32.45 -6.70
N ASP A 72 18.51 33.39 -6.33
CA ASP A 72 18.62 33.90 -4.98
C ASP A 72 17.39 34.75 -4.63
N ALA A 73 16.53 34.20 -3.78
CA ALA A 73 15.57 34.96 -2.98
C ALA A 73 15.34 34.19 -1.68
N PRO A 74 15.20 34.85 -0.51
CA PRO A 74 15.02 34.16 0.76
C PRO A 74 13.57 33.68 0.85
N ALA A 75 13.32 32.47 0.34
CA ALA A 75 12.05 31.78 0.52
C ALA A 75 12.02 31.10 1.90
N PRO A 76 10.88 31.13 2.62
CA PRO A 76 10.75 30.45 3.90
C PRO A 76 11.03 28.96 3.71
N VAL A 77 11.82 28.41 4.64
CA VAL A 77 12.26 27.01 4.75
C VAL A 77 11.44 26.06 3.86
N ARG A 78 11.90 25.85 2.63
CA ARG A 78 11.35 24.84 1.73
C ARG A 78 11.62 23.48 2.38
N ARG A 79 10.61 22.93 3.05
CA ARG A 79 10.56 21.49 3.29
C ARG A 79 10.68 20.85 1.91
N SER A 80 11.70 20.02 1.71
CA SER A 80 11.89 19.25 0.48
C SER A 80 10.57 18.52 0.19
N LEU A 81 9.94 18.82 -0.95
CA LEU A 81 8.67 18.19 -1.35
C LEU A 81 8.80 16.67 -1.50
N SER A 82 10.03 16.16 -1.55
CA SER A 82 10.37 14.74 -1.55
C SER A 82 10.15 14.03 -0.20
N GLU A 83 9.97 14.76 0.91
CA GLU A 83 9.89 14.15 2.26
C GLU A 83 8.68 14.62 3.08
N ALA A 84 7.85 15.51 2.52
CA ALA A 84 6.63 15.94 3.19
C ALA A 84 5.65 14.75 3.31
N PRO A 85 5.17 14.42 4.52
CA PRO A 85 4.26 13.31 4.70
C PRO A 85 2.97 13.57 3.93
N LEU A 86 2.56 12.60 3.10
CA LEU A 86 1.36 12.66 2.26
C LEU A 86 0.08 13.01 3.05
N MET A 87 0.06 12.80 4.37
CA MET A 87 -1.05 13.16 5.26
C MET A 87 -0.53 13.76 6.57
N ARG A 88 -1.37 14.58 7.21
CA ARG A 88 -1.13 15.09 8.56
C ARG A 88 -0.95 13.96 9.58
N PRO A 89 -0.08 14.15 10.60
CA PRO A 89 0.09 13.18 11.67
C PRO A 89 -1.20 12.98 12.44
N VAL A 90 -1.41 11.76 12.93
CA VAL A 90 -2.62 11.41 13.70
C VAL A 90 -2.45 11.83 15.15
N SER A 91 -3.56 12.21 15.81
CA SER A 91 -3.55 12.45 17.25
C SER A 91 -3.01 11.22 18.02
N PRO A 92 -2.24 11.43 19.10
CA PRO A 92 -1.67 10.33 19.87
C PRO A 92 -2.74 9.34 20.38
N GLN A 93 -3.91 9.84 20.77
CA GLN A 93 -5.03 9.03 21.22
C GLN A 93 -5.57 8.08 20.14
N THR A 94 -5.73 8.58 18.91
CA THR A 94 -6.18 7.73 17.80
C THR A 94 -5.06 6.78 17.38
N LYS A 95 -3.78 7.20 17.43
CA LYS A 95 -2.64 6.31 17.18
C LYS A 95 -2.55 5.18 18.21
N ALA A 96 -2.80 5.46 19.49
CA ALA A 96 -2.79 4.45 20.56
C ALA A 96 -3.83 3.34 20.30
N ALA A 97 -4.99 3.69 19.76
CA ALA A 97 -6.02 2.72 19.39
C ALA A 97 -5.53 1.66 18.39
N LEU A 98 -4.53 1.96 17.56
CA LEU A 98 -3.94 0.99 16.63
C LEU A 98 -3.36 -0.23 17.36
N TYR A 99 -2.80 -0.01 18.55
CA TYR A 99 -2.09 -1.01 19.35
C TYR A 99 -2.96 -1.59 20.47
N GLN A 100 -4.20 -1.15 20.60
CA GLN A 100 -5.08 -1.59 21.68
C GLN A 100 -6.01 -2.71 21.19
N GLY A 101 -5.75 -3.94 21.63
CA GLY A 101 -6.56 -5.11 21.31
C GLY A 101 -6.41 -5.61 19.86
N LEU A 102 -7.29 -6.53 19.47
CA LEU A 102 -7.25 -7.22 18.18
C LEU A 102 -8.31 -6.69 17.20
N SER A 103 -8.00 -6.73 15.90
CA SER A 103 -8.92 -6.24 14.86
C SER A 103 -10.19 -7.08 14.73
N ASN A 104 -10.12 -8.37 15.07
CA ASN A 104 -11.25 -9.29 14.99
C ASN A 104 -12.36 -8.95 16.02
N GLU A 105 -11.99 -8.38 17.17
CA GLU A 105 -12.94 -7.91 18.19
C GLU A 105 -13.46 -6.48 17.91
N GLY A 106 -13.17 -5.93 16.72
CA GLY A 106 -13.46 -4.54 16.39
C GLY A 106 -12.54 -3.52 17.08
N LYS A 107 -11.45 -3.96 17.71
CA LYS A 107 -10.42 -3.12 18.34
C LYS A 107 -9.20 -2.94 17.42
N GLY A 108 -8.10 -2.41 17.93
CA GLY A 108 -6.83 -2.30 17.20
C GLY A 108 -6.94 -1.50 15.90
N ARG A 109 -6.39 -2.09 14.82
CA ARG A 109 -6.40 -1.49 13.48
C ARG A 109 -7.80 -1.15 12.97
N GLY A 110 -8.80 -2.02 13.18
CA GLY A 110 -10.16 -1.77 12.73
C GLY A 110 -10.75 -0.51 13.37
N LEU A 111 -10.57 -0.37 14.67
CA LEU A 111 -11.02 0.79 15.43
C LEU A 111 -10.29 2.08 15.01
N TYR A 112 -8.98 1.99 14.77
CA TYR A 112 -8.19 3.09 14.22
C TYR A 112 -8.71 3.56 12.85
N LEU A 113 -8.94 2.63 11.93
CA LEU A 113 -9.42 2.97 10.59
C LEU A 113 -10.81 3.60 10.64
N ARG A 114 -11.71 3.07 11.48
CA ARG A 114 -13.05 3.65 11.67
C ARG A 114 -12.99 5.07 12.22
N LYS A 115 -12.18 5.31 13.26
CA LYS A 115 -11.94 6.66 13.80
C LYS A 115 -11.32 7.60 12.75
N ARG A 116 -10.39 7.09 11.94
CA ARG A 116 -9.71 7.89 10.92
C ARG A 116 -10.57 8.16 9.67
N ALA A 117 -11.58 7.33 9.42
CA ALA A 117 -12.55 7.53 8.34
C ALA A 117 -13.61 8.59 8.67
N GLN A 118 -13.89 8.83 9.96
CA GLN A 118 -14.79 9.91 10.40
C GLN A 118 -14.23 11.31 10.15
N LYS A 119 -12.91 11.44 9.99
CA LYS A 119 -12.27 12.72 9.65
C LYS A 119 -12.37 12.96 8.15
N GLY A 120 -12.82 14.16 7.78
CA GLY A 120 -12.85 14.60 6.40
C GLY A 120 -11.45 14.70 5.78
N PRO A 121 -11.35 14.70 4.45
CA PRO A 121 -10.08 14.85 3.75
C PRO A 121 -9.36 16.16 4.10
N GLU A 122 -10.07 17.26 4.30
CA GLU A 122 -9.52 18.58 4.64
C GLU A 122 -8.72 18.58 5.96
N GLU A 123 -9.14 17.77 6.92
CA GLU A 123 -8.41 17.61 8.17
C GLU A 123 -7.19 16.69 8.02
N LYS A 124 -7.20 15.81 7.03
CA LYS A 124 -6.24 14.72 6.86
C LYS A 124 -5.08 15.12 5.95
N PHE A 125 -5.35 15.99 4.98
CA PHE A 125 -4.41 16.43 3.97
C PHE A 125 -4.19 17.94 4.10
N ASP A 126 -2.95 18.39 3.92
CA ASP A 126 -2.65 19.83 3.91
C ASP A 126 -3.20 20.52 2.67
N TYR A 127 -3.30 19.78 1.56
CA TYR A 127 -3.78 20.27 0.28
C TYR A 127 -4.77 19.28 -0.33
N PRO A 128 -5.77 19.76 -1.10
CA PRO A 128 -6.66 18.88 -1.85
C PRO A 128 -5.85 18.12 -2.89
N ILE A 129 -5.97 16.79 -2.89
CA ILE A 129 -5.24 15.93 -3.83
C ILE A 129 -5.99 15.86 -5.17
N LEU A 130 -7.31 15.97 -5.13
CA LEU A 130 -8.17 15.94 -6.31
C LEU A 130 -9.19 17.07 -6.29
N SER A 131 -9.62 17.49 -7.48
CA SER A 131 -10.73 18.44 -7.64
C SER A 131 -12.05 17.94 -7.08
N SER A 132 -12.24 16.62 -6.95
CA SER A 132 -13.42 16.03 -6.31
C SER A 132 -13.52 16.32 -4.81
N PHE A 133 -12.47 16.85 -4.17
CA PHE A 133 -12.56 17.33 -2.80
C PHE A 133 -13.40 18.61 -2.71
N ASP A 134 -13.30 19.51 -3.70
CA ASP A 134 -14.05 20.77 -3.73
C ASP A 134 -15.44 20.59 -4.35
N TYR A 135 -15.50 19.87 -5.48
CA TYR A 135 -16.73 19.76 -6.28
C TYR A 135 -17.53 18.49 -6.01
N GLY A 136 -17.04 17.61 -5.12
CA GLY A 136 -17.66 16.33 -4.82
C GLY A 136 -17.44 15.25 -5.88
N TRP A 137 -18.12 14.11 -5.69
CA TRP A 137 -18.13 13.01 -6.65
C TRP A 137 -19.27 13.22 -7.64
N ARG A 138 -18.98 13.28 -8.94
CA ARG A 138 -20.02 13.29 -9.97
C ARG A 138 -20.77 11.95 -9.91
N LEU A 139 -22.08 12.03 -9.66
CA LEU A 139 -23.03 10.91 -9.70
C LEU A 139 -23.42 10.57 -11.14
#